data_AF-V4JIP9-F1
#
_entry.id   AF-V4JIP9-F1
#
_cell.length_a   1.000
_cell.length_b   1.000
_cell.length_c   1.000
_cell.angle_alpha   90.00
_cell.angle_beta   90.00
_cell.angle_gamma   90.00
#
_symmetry.space_group_name_H-M   'P 1'
#
loop_
_entity.id
_entity.type
_entity.pdbx_description
1 polymer ?
#
loop_
_entity_poly.entity_id
_entity_poly.type
_entity_poly.pdbx_seq_one_letter_code
_entity_poly.pdbx_strand_id
1 'polypeptide(L)'
;MTMTEEHNQRLGTFIETSAGGERVRAYVPAPLPPIPTLDLPQLMSVYERAIAAVGRLDGVTTILPSTPLFLYMYVRKEALLSSQIEGTQSSLSDLLLYENDEAPSVELDDVKRWPMG
;
A
#
# COMPACT_ATOMS: atom_id res chain seq x y z
N MET A 1 15.94 -10.34 -41.40
CA MET A 1 14.78 -9.68 -40.75
C MET A 1 14.80 -10.11 -39.29
N THR A 2 15.61 -9.43 -38.47
CA THR A 2 15.78 -9.76 -37.05
C THR A 2 14.78 -8.92 -36.25
N MET A 3 13.80 -9.57 -35.64
CA MET A 3 12.91 -8.96 -34.67
C MET A 3 13.72 -8.70 -33.40
N THR A 4 14.10 -7.44 -33.16
CA THR A 4 14.62 -7.02 -31.86
C THR A 4 13.45 -6.98 -30.90
N GLU A 5 13.45 -7.88 -29.90
CA GLU A 5 12.60 -7.75 -28.71
C GLU A 5 12.84 -6.35 -28.11
N GLU A 6 11.84 -5.47 -28.16
CA GLU A 6 11.92 -4.18 -27.48
C GLU A 6 11.96 -4.44 -25.97
N HIS A 7 13.17 -4.37 -25.41
CA HIS A 7 13.38 -4.47 -23.97
C HIS A 7 12.62 -3.33 -23.28
N ASN A 8 11.67 -3.66 -22.40
CA ASN A 8 10.85 -2.67 -21.68
C ASN A 8 11.75 -1.79 -20.79
N GLN A 9 12.09 -0.59 -21.28
CA GLN A 9 13.01 0.35 -20.63
C GLN A 9 12.50 0.87 -19.27
N ARG A 10 11.25 0.56 -18.90
CA ARG A 10 10.67 0.92 -17.59
C ARG A 10 10.99 -0.09 -16.49
N LEU A 11 11.46 -1.28 -16.83
CA LEU A 11 11.86 -2.28 -15.85
C LEU A 11 13.30 -2.01 -15.40
N GLY A 12 13.51 -2.11 -14.08
CA GLY A 12 14.85 -2.15 -13.50
C GLY A 12 15.64 -3.41 -13.88
N THR A 13 16.92 -3.41 -13.54
CA THR A 13 17.85 -4.51 -13.82
C THR A 13 18.36 -5.13 -12.52
N PHE A 14 18.77 -6.40 -12.57
CA PHE A 14 19.48 -7.00 -11.46
C PHE A 14 20.99 -6.81 -11.64
N ILE A 15 21.67 -6.39 -10.59
CA ILE A 15 23.14 -6.32 -10.53
C ILE A 15 23.65 -7.24 -9.44
N GLU A 16 24.84 -7.80 -9.66
CA GLU A 16 25.59 -8.45 -8.58
C GLU A 16 26.39 -7.38 -7.84
N THR A 17 26.26 -7.33 -6.52
CA THR A 17 27.01 -6.41 -5.66
C THR A 17 27.44 -7.13 -4.38
N SER A 18 28.31 -6.50 -3.58
CA SER A 18 28.65 -7.02 -2.26
C SER A 18 28.08 -6.14 -1.15
N ALA A 19 27.40 -6.78 -0.20
CA ALA A 19 26.89 -6.14 1.02
C ALA A 19 27.31 -7.00 2.21
N GLY A 20 27.96 -6.41 3.23
CA GLY A 20 28.42 -7.16 4.40
C GLY A 20 29.45 -8.26 4.12
N GLY A 21 30.15 -8.21 2.98
CA GLY A 21 31.11 -9.25 2.56
C GLY A 21 30.50 -10.42 1.79
N GLU A 22 29.18 -10.45 1.62
CA GLU A 22 28.48 -11.46 0.81
C GLU A 22 28.19 -10.93 -0.59
N ARG A 23 28.15 -11.81 -1.60
CA ARG A 23 27.66 -11.45 -2.94
C ARG A 23 26.15 -11.58 -2.96
N VAL A 24 25.48 -10.49 -3.31
CA VAL A 24 24.02 -10.40 -3.38
C VAL A 24 23.58 -9.97 -4.78
N ARG A 25 22.42 -10.48 -5.21
CA ARG A 25 21.76 -10.05 -6.44
C ARG A 25 20.73 -8.97 -6.10
N ALA A 26 21.07 -7.72 -6.35
CA ALA A 26 20.23 -6.57 -6.02
C ALA A 26 19.40 -6.13 -7.24
N TYR A 27 18.13 -5.79 -7.04
CA TYR A 27 17.30 -5.14 -8.06
C TYR A 27 17.53 -3.63 -8.04
N VAL A 28 17.88 -3.06 -9.18
CA VAL A 28 18.08 -1.62 -9.40
C VAL A 28 16.93 -1.13 -10.28
N PRO A 29 15.97 -0.34 -9.74
CA PRO A 29 14.88 0.18 -10.53
C PRO A 29 15.38 1.12 -11.63
N ALA A 30 14.63 1.23 -12.73
CA ALA A 30 14.92 2.20 -13.77
C ALA A 30 14.84 3.64 -13.19
N PRO A 31 15.73 4.56 -13.63
CA PRO A 31 15.73 5.92 -13.12
C PRO A 31 14.44 6.66 -13.50
N LEU A 32 14.00 7.57 -12.62
CA LEU A 32 12.92 8.50 -12.92
C LEU A 32 13.48 9.78 -13.56
N PRO A 33 12.78 10.41 -14.53
CA PRO A 33 11.46 10.02 -15.04
C PRO A 33 11.52 8.84 -16.03
N PRO A 34 10.43 8.06 -16.18
CA PRO A 34 10.39 6.94 -17.10
C PRO A 34 10.43 7.39 -18.56
N ILE A 35 11.01 6.56 -19.42
CA ILE A 35 11.03 6.74 -20.88
C ILE A 35 10.24 5.58 -21.53
N PRO A 36 9.27 5.87 -22.42
CA PRO A 36 8.71 7.19 -22.70
C PRO A 36 7.99 7.75 -21.46
N THR A 37 7.81 9.07 -21.44
CA THR A 37 7.14 9.78 -20.33
C THR A 37 5.72 9.28 -20.11
N LEU A 38 5.17 9.56 -18.93
CA LEU A 38 3.77 9.24 -18.62
C LEU A 38 2.82 10.05 -19.51
N ASP A 39 1.77 9.41 -20.03
CA ASP A 39 0.66 10.07 -20.71
C ASP A 39 -0.31 10.63 -19.65
N LEU A 40 -0.01 11.84 -19.17
CA LEU A 40 -0.79 12.49 -18.12
C LEU A 40 -2.26 12.75 -18.49
N PRO A 41 -2.60 13.19 -19.73
CA PRO A 41 -4.00 13.32 -20.17
C PRO A 41 -4.87 12.10 -19.88
N GLN A 42 -4.34 10.88 -20.09
CA GLN A 42 -5.09 9.65 -19.82
C GLN A 42 -5.36 9.42 -18.32
N LEU A 43 -4.49 9.95 -17.44
CA LEU A 43 -4.60 9.80 -15.99
C LEU A 43 -5.49 10.87 -15.34
N MET A 44 -5.81 11.96 -16.03
CA MET A 44 -6.53 13.11 -15.45
C MET A 44 -7.85 12.71 -14.80
N SER A 45 -8.63 11.82 -15.42
CA SER A 45 -9.92 11.41 -14.85
C SER A 45 -9.77 10.66 -13.52
N VAL A 46 -8.73 9.83 -13.37
CA VAL A 46 -8.45 9.10 -12.13
C VAL A 46 -7.91 10.07 -11.07
N TYR A 47 -7.04 10.99 -11.48
CA TYR A 47 -6.47 12.02 -10.63
C TYR A 47 -7.54 12.93 -10.02
N GLU A 48 -8.48 13.42 -10.83
CA GLU A 48 -9.61 14.23 -10.36
C GLU A 48 -10.49 13.47 -9.36
N ARG A 49 -10.79 12.19 -9.63
CA ARG A 49 -11.54 11.35 -8.69
C ARG A 49 -10.81 11.17 -7.36
N ALA A 50 -9.49 10.98 -7.41
CA ALA A 50 -8.66 10.85 -6.21
C ALA A 50 -8.67 12.14 -5.40
N ILE A 51 -8.45 13.30 -6.03
CA ILE A 51 -8.52 14.61 -5.36
C ILE A 51 -9.89 14.83 -4.73
N ALA A 52 -10.98 14.55 -5.48
CA ALA A 52 -12.33 14.73 -4.96
C ALA A 52 -12.61 13.81 -3.76
N ALA A 53 -12.07 12.59 -3.75
CA ALA A 53 -12.20 11.69 -2.61
C ALA A 53 -11.44 12.19 -1.38
N VAL A 54 -10.21 12.69 -1.55
CA VAL A 54 -9.42 13.29 -0.47
C VAL A 54 -10.11 14.54 0.08
N GLY A 55 -10.62 15.42 -0.80
CA GLY A 55 -11.37 16.60 -0.38
C GLY A 55 -12.67 16.27 0.38
N ARG A 56 -13.38 15.21 0.00
CA ARG A 56 -14.53 14.73 0.78
C ARG A 56 -14.12 14.21 2.16
N LEU A 57 -13.00 13.49 2.25
CA LEU A 57 -12.49 13.01 3.53
C LEU A 57 -12.17 14.21 4.45
N ASP A 58 -11.40 15.19 3.94
CA ASP A 58 -11.09 16.43 4.66
C ASP A 58 -12.36 17.14 5.13
N GLY A 59 -13.35 17.30 4.25
CA GLY A 59 -14.65 17.87 4.60
C GLY A 59 -15.36 17.12 5.72
N VAL A 60 -15.39 15.78 5.69
CA VAL A 60 -16.01 14.97 6.76
C VAL A 60 -15.28 15.13 8.09
N THR A 61 -13.96 15.32 8.10
CA THR A 61 -13.22 15.52 9.36
C THR A 61 -13.67 16.75 10.15
N THR A 62 -14.30 17.73 9.49
CA THR A 62 -14.82 18.94 10.16
C THR A 62 -16.05 18.70 11.03
N ILE A 63 -16.78 17.61 10.81
CA ILE A 63 -17.99 17.25 11.55
C ILE A 63 -17.79 16.01 12.44
N LEU A 64 -16.57 15.48 12.50
CA LEU A 64 -16.28 14.31 13.32
C LEU A 64 -16.36 14.66 14.81
N PRO A 65 -16.90 13.75 15.65
CA PRO A 65 -16.93 13.95 17.10
C PRO A 65 -15.55 14.08 17.73
N SER A 66 -14.54 13.39 17.17
CA SER A 66 -13.15 13.43 17.64
C SER A 66 -12.18 13.02 16.51
N THR A 67 -11.50 14.00 15.92
CA THR A 67 -10.44 13.77 14.94
C THR A 67 -9.26 12.95 15.50
N PRO A 68 -8.77 13.17 16.74
CA PRO A 68 -7.69 12.36 17.29
C PRO A 68 -8.04 10.87 17.40
N LEU A 69 -9.27 10.54 17.83
CA LEU A 69 -9.71 9.15 17.92
C LEU A 69 -9.84 8.51 16.53
N PHE A 70 -10.36 9.25 15.55
CA PHE A 70 -10.42 8.79 14.16
C PHE A 70 -9.03 8.47 13.60
N LEU A 71 -8.06 9.36 13.78
CA LEU A 71 -6.68 9.15 13.32
C LEU A 71 -6.03 7.95 14.00
N TYR A 72 -6.18 7.85 15.33
CA TYR A 72 -5.69 6.73 16.12
C TYR A 72 -6.24 5.39 15.60
N MET A 73 -7.55 5.31 15.34
CA MET A 73 -8.18 4.13 14.79
C MET A 73 -7.73 3.81 13.37
N TYR A 74 -7.60 4.83 12.52
CA TYR A 74 -7.24 4.64 11.12
C TYR A 74 -5.79 4.17 10.95
N VAL A 75 -4.85 4.70 11.74
CA VAL A 75 -3.45 4.25 11.73
C VAL A 75 -3.33 2.76 12.06
N ARG A 76 -4.08 2.28 13.07
CA ARG A 76 -4.10 0.85 13.44
C ARG A 76 -4.68 -0.01 12.33
N LYS A 77 -5.75 0.45 11.70
CA LYS A 77 -6.37 -0.24 10.59
C LYS A 77 -5.40 -0.38 9.41
N GLU A 78 -4.69 0.67 9.03
CA GLU A 78 -3.70 0.62 7.94
C GLU A 78 -2.51 -0.27 8.29
N ALA A 79 -1.98 -0.19 9.52
CA ALA A 79 -0.91 -1.07 9.97
C ALA A 79 -1.33 -2.55 9.90
N LEU A 80 -2.54 -2.87 10.36
CA LEU A 80 -3.11 -4.22 10.30
C LEU A 80 -3.27 -4.72 8.86
N LEU A 81 -3.84 -3.90 7.96
CA LEU A 81 -3.95 -4.24 6.54
C LEU A 81 -2.57 -4.43 5.89
N SER A 82 -1.59 -3.62 6.26
CA SER A 82 -0.21 -3.76 5.79
C SER A 82 0.46 -5.02 6.32
N SER A 83 0.18 -5.45 7.56
CA SER A 83 0.72 -6.73 8.05
C SER A 83 0.00 -7.93 7.41
N GLN A 84 -1.26 -7.79 7.03
CA GLN A 84 -2.00 -8.85 6.30
C GLN A 84 -1.41 -9.15 4.91
N ILE A 85 -0.90 -8.15 4.18
CA ILE A 85 -0.22 -8.40 2.90
C ILE A 85 1.11 -9.16 3.10
N GLU A 86 1.72 -9.07 4.28
CA GLU A 86 2.94 -9.79 4.67
C GLU A 86 2.64 -11.18 5.28
N GLY A 87 1.36 -11.54 5.43
CA GLY A 87 0.91 -12.87 5.84
C GLY A 87 0.46 -12.98 7.30
N THR A 88 0.41 -11.89 8.07
CA THR A 88 -0.11 -11.94 9.45
C THR A 88 -1.64 -11.91 9.45
N GLN A 89 -2.29 -12.81 10.21
CA GLN A 89 -3.74 -12.84 10.35
C GLN A 89 -4.15 -12.29 11.71
N SER A 90 -4.78 -11.12 11.73
CA SER A 90 -5.37 -10.51 12.94
C SER A 90 -6.51 -9.58 12.52
N SER A 91 -7.50 -9.38 13.37
CA SER A 91 -8.58 -8.41 13.17
C SER A 91 -8.31 -7.10 13.92
N LEU A 92 -8.98 -6.01 13.50
CA LEU A 92 -8.87 -4.73 14.20
C LEU A 92 -9.36 -4.86 15.65
N SER A 93 -10.40 -5.66 15.87
CA SER A 93 -10.95 -5.96 17.19
C SER A 93 -9.90 -6.67 18.07
N ASP A 94 -9.20 -7.68 17.57
CA ASP A 94 -8.14 -8.38 18.30
C ASP A 94 -7.01 -7.44 18.72
N LEU A 95 -6.61 -6.54 17.81
CA LEU A 95 -5.59 -5.53 18.05
C LEU A 95 -6.03 -4.58 19.16
N LEU A 96 -7.26 -4.07 19.11
CA LEU A 96 -7.79 -3.15 20.12
C LEU A 96 -7.94 -3.78 21.50
N LEU A 97 -8.41 -5.03 21.56
CA LEU A 97 -8.53 -5.80 22.80
C LEU A 97 -7.17 -5.99 23.45
N TYR A 98 -6.17 -6.40 22.66
CA TYR A 98 -4.80 -6.56 23.12
C TYR A 98 -4.22 -5.27 23.72
N GLU A 99 -4.41 -4.12 23.07
CA GLU A 99 -3.88 -2.84 23.57
C GLU A 99 -4.62 -2.28 24.79
N ASN A 100 -5.82 -2.79 25.07
CA ASN A 100 -6.60 -2.46 26.26
C ASN A 100 -6.35 -3.44 27.41
N ASP A 101 -5.32 -4.30 27.31
CA ASP A 101 -5.03 -5.40 28.25
C ASP A 101 -6.23 -6.37 28.47
N GLU A 102 -7.11 -6.49 27.46
CA GLU A 102 -8.28 -7.37 27.49
C GLU A 102 -8.08 -8.61 26.58
N ALA A 103 -8.65 -9.75 26.99
CA ALA A 103 -8.61 -10.97 26.17
C ALA A 103 -9.66 -10.91 25.04
N PRO A 104 -9.30 -11.18 23.78
CA PRO A 104 -10.24 -11.09 22.67
C PRO A 104 -11.41 -12.07 22.83
N SER A 105 -12.65 -11.57 22.76
CA SER A 105 -13.86 -12.35 23.01
C SER A 105 -14.93 -12.25 21.91
N VAL A 106 -14.60 -11.84 20.68
CA VAL A 106 -15.62 -11.63 19.63
C VAL A 106 -15.24 -12.28 18.29
N GLU A 107 -16.27 -12.79 17.61
CA GLU A 107 -16.23 -13.64 16.41
C GLU A 107 -15.57 -12.98 15.18
N LEU A 108 -14.82 -13.82 14.47
CA LEU A 108 -13.94 -13.51 13.32
C LEU A 108 -14.70 -13.18 12.02
N ASP A 109 -15.55 -12.15 11.98
CA ASP A 109 -16.24 -11.76 10.73
C ASP A 109 -15.57 -10.58 9.98
N ASP A 110 -14.49 -10.01 10.53
CA ASP A 110 -13.78 -8.86 9.92
C ASP A 110 -12.71 -9.27 8.89
N VAL A 111 -12.41 -10.57 8.72
CA VAL A 111 -11.40 -11.04 7.77
C VAL A 111 -12.02 -11.24 6.39
N LYS A 112 -12.18 -10.14 5.65
CA LYS A 112 -12.54 -10.24 4.24
C LYS A 112 -11.33 -10.67 3.41
N ARG A 113 -11.23 -11.97 3.16
CA ARG A 113 -10.23 -12.59 2.27
C ARG A 113 -10.21 -11.86 0.92
N TRP A 114 -9.03 -11.47 0.44
CA TRP A 114 -8.86 -11.05 -0.95
C TRP A 114 -9.31 -12.19 -1.87
N PRO A 115 -10.20 -11.95 -2.86
CA PRO A 115 -10.56 -12.99 -3.82
C PRO A 115 -9.31 -13.26 -4.67
N MET A 116 -8.68 -14.41 -4.44
CA MET A 116 -7.64 -14.91 -5.33
C MET A 116 -8.30 -15.23 -6.67
N GLY A 117 -7.98 -14.43 -7.69
CA GLY A 117 -8.36 -14.61 -9.08
C GLY A 117 -7.24 -14.10 -9.97
#